data_AF-A0A3T1B994-F1
#
_entry.id   AF-A0A3T1B994-F1
#
_cell.length_a   1.000
_cell.length_b   1.000
_cell.length_c   1.000
_cell.angle_alpha   90.00
_cell.angle_beta   90.00
_cell.angle_gamma   90.00
#
_symmetry.space_group_name_H-M   'P 1'
#
loop_
_entity.id
_entity.type
_entity.pdbx_description
1 polymer ?
#
loop_
_entity_poly.entity_id
_entity_poly.type
_entity_poly.pdbx_seq_one_letter_code
_entity_poly.pdbx_strand_id
1 'polypeptide(L)'
;MAYELHITRAFVSYESERFPILGAEVDALVRRQPDLYVPPDAPRRPDFCYVYWSDNDHYLLFHDGRLSAKRPSPLFKRRMIELASDLDAWVIGDDAEVYELDGETVTDRNRARSPLRKHLITRGDGNPVIRADEWAVLVAAQPDFTTRSTIEAELPSGTRDIPCPPIDCWTGHPSGRPIPFFFNDDEVFNHNEEIEVRDADEPTVHRMTELAAALRAHVVKDHQLSWKTTSG
;
A
#
# COMPACT_ATOMS: atom_id res chain seq x y z
N MET A 1 -20.10 7.80 -2.53
CA MET A 1 -19.40 6.55 -2.13
C MET A 1 -19.79 6.22 -0.70
N ALA A 2 -19.85 4.94 -0.33
CA ALA A 2 -20.08 4.58 1.07
C ALA A 2 -18.72 4.51 1.76
N TYR A 3 -18.66 4.95 3.01
CA TYR A 3 -17.47 4.92 3.83
C TYR A 3 -17.05 3.48 4.17
N GLU A 4 -15.75 3.20 4.02
CA GLU A 4 -15.13 1.90 4.28
C GLU A 4 -14.02 2.02 5.34
N LEU A 5 -13.82 0.93 6.08
CA LEU A 5 -12.63 0.75 6.92
C LEU A 5 -11.79 -0.39 6.36
N HIS A 6 -10.48 -0.28 6.53
CA HIS A 6 -9.49 -1.18 5.97
C HIS A 6 -8.54 -1.64 7.08
N ILE A 7 -8.35 -2.96 7.24
CA ILE A 7 -7.21 -3.52 7.96
C ILE A 7 -6.06 -3.64 6.95
N THR A 8 -4.99 -2.88 7.15
CA THR A 8 -3.84 -2.82 6.24
C THR A 8 -2.55 -2.41 6.94
N ARG A 9 -1.40 -2.76 6.36
CA ARG A 9 -0.08 -2.29 6.82
C ARG A 9 0.34 -0.98 6.15
N ALA A 10 -0.36 -0.58 5.09
CA ALA A 10 -0.15 0.71 4.44
C ALA A 10 -0.85 1.84 5.24
N PHE A 11 -0.35 3.06 5.11
CA PHE A 11 -0.97 4.24 5.74
C PHE A 11 -2.17 4.77 4.93
N VAL A 12 -2.31 4.35 3.68
CA VAL A 12 -3.47 4.62 2.82
C VAL A 12 -3.88 3.31 2.16
N SER A 13 -5.19 3.08 2.03
CA SER A 13 -5.70 1.75 1.69
C SER A 13 -5.35 1.30 0.27
N TYR A 14 -5.27 2.22 -0.69
CA TYR A 14 -4.89 1.92 -2.07
C TYR A 14 -3.43 1.50 -2.25
N GLU A 15 -2.59 1.62 -1.23
CA GLU A 15 -1.18 1.17 -1.26
C GLU A 15 -0.99 -0.20 -0.61
N SER A 16 -2.07 -0.88 -0.22
CA SER A 16 -1.99 -2.13 0.54
C SER A 16 -1.24 -3.24 -0.20
N GLU A 17 -1.26 -3.25 -1.53
CA GLU A 17 -0.52 -4.24 -2.33
C GLU A 17 1.00 -4.11 -2.16
N ARG A 18 1.50 -2.92 -1.84
CA ARG A 18 2.92 -2.66 -1.59
C ARG A 18 3.36 -3.16 -0.21
N PHE A 19 2.42 -3.25 0.72
CA PHE A 19 2.63 -3.70 2.10
C PHE A 19 1.58 -4.76 2.47
N PRO A 20 1.55 -5.90 1.76
CA PRO A 20 0.38 -6.76 1.79
C PRO A 20 0.25 -7.51 3.11
N ILE A 21 -0.99 -7.69 3.55
CA ILE A 21 -1.40 -8.84 4.35
C ILE A 21 -1.53 -10.02 3.37
N LEU A 22 -0.80 -11.10 3.61
CA LEU A 22 -0.82 -12.25 2.71
C LEU A 22 -2.06 -13.12 2.95
N GLY A 23 -2.57 -13.79 1.91
CA GLY A 23 -3.69 -14.73 2.07
C GLY A 23 -3.41 -15.85 3.08
N ALA A 24 -2.16 -16.30 3.17
CA ALA A 24 -1.74 -17.27 4.19
C ALA A 24 -1.86 -16.73 5.63
N GLU A 25 -1.68 -15.42 5.83
CA GLU A 25 -1.87 -14.76 7.13
C GLU A 25 -3.36 -14.66 7.47
N VAL A 26 -4.20 -14.33 6.49
CA VAL A 26 -5.66 -14.34 6.64
C VAL A 26 -6.18 -15.74 6.98
N ASP A 27 -5.66 -16.78 6.33
CA ASP A 27 -6.01 -18.17 6.65
C ASP A 27 -5.58 -18.58 8.06
N ALA A 28 -4.40 -18.13 8.48
CA ALA A 28 -3.94 -18.35 9.83
C ALA A 28 -4.81 -17.61 10.85
N LEU A 29 -5.27 -16.39 10.54
CA LEU A 29 -6.20 -15.62 11.37
C LEU A 29 -7.54 -16.36 11.53
N VAL A 30 -8.18 -16.76 10.43
CA VAL A 30 -9.46 -17.48 10.46
C VAL A 30 -9.37 -18.78 11.25
N ARG A 31 -8.27 -19.53 11.13
CA ARG A 31 -8.08 -20.76 11.93
C ARG A 31 -7.94 -20.51 13.44
N ARG A 32 -7.38 -19.36 13.85
CA ARG A 32 -7.17 -19.01 15.27
C ARG A 32 -8.41 -18.40 15.92
N GLN A 33 -9.28 -17.78 15.12
CA GLN A 33 -10.44 -17.03 15.58
C GLN A 33 -11.71 -17.85 15.33
N PRO A 34 -12.27 -18.54 16.34
CA PRO A 34 -13.37 -19.51 16.14
C PRO A 34 -14.69 -18.86 15.68
N ASP A 35 -14.82 -17.55 15.84
CA ASP A 35 -15.93 -16.73 15.38
C ASP A 35 -15.77 -16.26 13.92
N LEU A 36 -14.62 -16.50 13.29
CA LEU A 36 -14.38 -16.18 11.89
C LEU A 36 -14.50 -17.42 11.01
N TYR A 37 -15.09 -17.26 9.83
CA TYR A 37 -15.15 -18.32 8.83
C TYR A 37 -15.18 -17.76 7.41
N VAL A 38 -14.80 -18.60 6.44
CA VAL A 38 -14.96 -18.32 5.01
C VAL A 38 -16.07 -19.24 4.50
N PRO A 39 -17.18 -18.72 3.94
CA PRO A 39 -18.25 -19.56 3.43
C PRO A 39 -17.72 -20.52 2.34
N PRO A 40 -18.12 -21.80 2.35
CA PRO A 40 -17.58 -22.81 1.43
C PRO A 40 -17.94 -22.55 -0.04
N ASP A 41 -18.98 -21.77 -0.29
CA ASP A 41 -19.50 -21.37 -1.60
C ASP A 41 -19.02 -19.98 -2.06
N ALA A 42 -18.30 -19.25 -1.19
CA ALA A 42 -17.77 -17.94 -1.54
C ALA A 42 -16.58 -18.05 -2.52
N PRO A 43 -16.45 -17.14 -3.50
CA PRO A 43 -15.28 -17.09 -4.37
C PRO A 43 -13.99 -16.92 -3.55
N ARG A 44 -12.95 -17.66 -3.94
CA ARG A 44 -11.69 -17.69 -3.21
C ARG A 44 -10.49 -17.81 -4.15
N ARG A 45 -9.53 -16.91 -3.97
CA ARG A 45 -8.22 -16.86 -4.65
C ARG A 45 -7.14 -16.51 -3.61
N PRO A 46 -5.84 -16.70 -3.90
CA PRO A 46 -4.77 -16.39 -2.94
C PRO A 46 -4.77 -14.96 -2.38
N ASP A 47 -5.33 -14.03 -3.14
CA ASP A 47 -5.44 -12.59 -2.91
C ASP A 47 -6.89 -12.12 -2.73
N PHE A 48 -7.86 -13.04 -2.67
CA PHE A 48 -9.28 -12.67 -2.60
C PHE A 48 -10.10 -13.68 -1.78
N CYS A 49 -10.81 -13.23 -0.74
CA CYS A 49 -11.85 -14.03 -0.09
C CYS A 49 -12.80 -13.17 0.76
N TYR A 50 -13.96 -13.74 1.12
CA TYR A 50 -14.86 -13.16 2.12
C TYR A 50 -14.64 -13.82 3.47
N VAL A 51 -14.40 -13.03 4.52
CA VAL A 51 -14.27 -13.50 5.91
C VAL A 51 -15.47 -13.01 6.70
N TYR A 52 -16.34 -13.92 7.11
CA TYR A 52 -17.55 -13.63 7.88
C TYR A 52 -17.30 -13.75 9.38
N TRP A 53 -18.05 -12.96 10.14
CA TRP A 53 -18.08 -13.03 11.60
C TRP A 53 -19.38 -13.71 12.06
N SER A 54 -19.31 -14.79 12.83
CA SER A 54 -20.45 -15.66 13.18
C SER A 54 -21.61 -14.93 13.87
N ASP A 55 -21.31 -13.89 14.62
CA ASP A 55 -22.27 -13.23 15.51
C ASP A 55 -22.92 -12.00 14.85
N ASN A 56 -22.66 -11.77 13.56
CA ASN A 56 -23.15 -10.60 12.85
C ASN A 56 -23.26 -10.82 11.33
N ASP A 57 -24.15 -10.10 10.65
CA ASP A 57 -24.25 -10.11 9.17
C ASP A 57 -23.12 -9.28 8.50
N HIS A 58 -22.00 -9.10 9.20
CA HIS A 58 -20.84 -8.37 8.71
C HIS A 58 -19.79 -9.34 8.16
N TYR A 59 -19.11 -8.90 7.10
CA TYR A 59 -17.96 -9.57 6.53
C TYR A 59 -16.82 -8.58 6.30
N LEU A 60 -15.61 -9.11 6.25
CA LEU A 60 -14.43 -8.47 5.70
C LEU A 60 -14.19 -9.03 4.29
N LEU A 61 -13.95 -8.15 3.33
CA LEU A 61 -13.47 -8.53 2.01
C LEU A 61 -11.95 -8.48 2.03
N PHE A 62 -11.30 -9.63 1.93
CA PHE A 62 -9.87 -9.68 1.65
C PHE A 62 -9.64 -9.45 0.16
N HIS A 63 -8.90 -8.40 -0.19
CA HIS A 63 -8.42 -8.13 -1.54
C HIS A 63 -7.19 -7.22 -1.50
N ASP A 64 -6.30 -7.32 -2.49
CA ASP A 64 -5.20 -6.36 -2.71
C ASP A 64 -4.34 -6.13 -1.45
N GLY A 65 -4.09 -7.19 -0.70
CA GLY A 65 -3.29 -7.15 0.53
C GLY A 65 -3.97 -6.48 1.74
N ARG A 66 -5.28 -6.22 1.71
CA ARG A 66 -6.06 -5.64 2.83
C ARG A 66 -7.37 -6.37 3.10
N LEU A 67 -7.95 -6.16 4.28
CA LEU A 67 -9.32 -6.56 4.61
C LEU A 67 -10.20 -5.32 4.72
N SER A 68 -11.28 -5.21 3.95
CA SER A 68 -12.17 -4.04 3.95
C SER A 68 -13.57 -4.37 4.48
N ALA A 69 -14.18 -3.42 5.19
CA ALA A 69 -15.55 -3.50 5.66
C ALA A 69 -16.33 -2.22 5.33
N LYS A 70 -17.53 -2.39 4.77
CA LYS A 70 -18.41 -1.27 4.42
C LYS A 70 -19.30 -0.90 5.60
N ARG A 71 -19.22 0.36 6.05
CA ARG A 71 -20.03 0.91 7.16
C ARG A 71 -20.06 -0.01 8.40
N PRO A 72 -18.91 -0.40 8.96
CA PRO A 72 -18.87 -1.30 10.11
C PRO A 72 -19.57 -0.68 11.34
N SER A 73 -20.38 -1.47 12.04
CA SER A 73 -20.98 -1.07 13.32
C SER A 73 -19.89 -0.79 14.38
N PRO A 74 -20.17 -0.03 15.45
CA PRO A 74 -19.17 0.24 16.50
C PRO A 74 -18.55 -1.03 17.11
N LEU A 75 -19.38 -2.06 17.31
CA LEU A 75 -18.93 -3.36 17.80
C LEU A 75 -17.99 -4.03 16.78
N PHE A 76 -18.33 -3.98 15.49
CA PHE A 76 -17.49 -4.56 14.46
C PHE A 76 -16.18 -3.77 14.25
N LYS A 77 -16.18 -2.44 14.41
CA LYS A 77 -14.95 -1.63 14.40
C LYS A 77 -13.97 -2.07 15.48
N ARG A 78 -14.46 -2.31 16.70
CA ARG A 78 -13.64 -2.86 17.79
C ARG A 78 -13.06 -4.22 17.40
N ARG A 79 -13.89 -5.11 16.85
CA ARG A 79 -13.43 -6.43 16.39
C ARG A 79 -12.35 -6.30 15.31
N MET A 80 -12.52 -5.39 14.35
CA MET A 80 -11.49 -5.11 13.33
C MET A 80 -10.15 -4.68 13.95
N ILE A 81 -10.15 -3.86 15.01
CA ILE A 81 -8.92 -3.44 15.70
C ILE A 81 -8.24 -4.62 16.38
N GLU A 82 -9.00 -5.51 17.01
CA GLU A 82 -8.46 -6.75 17.60
C GLU A 82 -7.83 -7.65 16.53
N LEU A 83 -8.50 -7.83 15.39
CA LEU A 83 -7.97 -8.60 14.25
C LEU A 83 -6.73 -7.94 13.62
N ALA A 84 -6.70 -6.60 13.57
CA ALA A 84 -5.55 -5.84 13.07
C ALA A 84 -4.32 -6.03 13.97
N SER A 85 -4.51 -6.08 15.29
CA SER A 85 -3.45 -6.41 16.26
C SER A 85 -2.85 -7.79 15.99
N ASP A 86 -3.68 -8.80 15.71
CA ASP A 86 -3.24 -10.16 15.36
C ASP A 86 -2.44 -10.23 14.05
N LEU A 87 -2.67 -9.29 13.14
CA LEU A 87 -2.02 -9.20 11.83
C LEU A 87 -0.83 -8.22 11.82
N ASP A 88 -0.59 -7.53 12.94
CA ASP A 88 0.37 -6.42 13.05
C ASP A 88 0.11 -5.38 11.94
N ALA A 89 -1.13 -4.90 11.90
CA ALA A 89 -1.68 -3.99 10.90
C ALA A 89 -2.50 -2.87 11.57
N TRP A 90 -2.80 -1.83 10.81
CA TRP A 90 -3.65 -0.71 11.23
C TRP A 90 -5.10 -0.94 10.81
N VAL A 91 -6.05 -0.33 11.52
CA VAL A 91 -7.40 -0.09 11.00
C VAL A 91 -7.46 1.36 10.54
N ILE A 92 -7.65 1.59 9.25
CA ILE A 92 -7.73 2.93 8.67
C ILE A 92 -9.06 3.17 7.96
N GLY A 93 -9.53 4.42 7.93
CA GLY A 93 -10.63 4.82 7.05
C GLY A 93 -10.16 5.32 5.69
N ASP A 94 -11.11 5.75 4.87
CA ASP A 94 -10.86 6.24 3.51
C ASP A 94 -10.02 7.53 3.46
N ASP A 95 -10.03 8.33 4.53
CA ASP A 95 -9.29 9.58 4.67
C ASP A 95 -7.99 9.40 5.47
N ALA A 96 -7.50 8.16 5.59
CA ALA A 96 -6.29 7.77 6.33
C ALA A 96 -6.34 8.03 7.85
N GLU A 97 -7.54 8.20 8.41
CA GLU A 97 -7.76 8.20 9.85
C GLU A 97 -7.40 6.83 10.43
N VAL A 98 -6.67 6.79 11.53
CA VAL A 98 -6.26 5.54 12.19
C VAL A 98 -7.17 5.30 13.39
N TYR A 99 -7.76 4.12 13.46
CA TYR A 99 -8.62 3.69 14.56
C TYR A 99 -7.84 2.83 15.56
N GLU A 100 -7.92 3.21 16.83
CA GLU A 100 -7.22 2.55 17.94
C GLU A 100 -8.19 2.33 19.13
N LEU A 101 -7.86 1.38 20.01
CA LEU A 101 -8.56 1.20 21.28
C LEU A 101 -7.91 2.08 22.36
N ASP A 102 -8.72 2.91 23.01
CA ASP A 102 -8.38 3.61 24.26
C ASP A 102 -9.23 3.02 25.40
N GLY A 103 -8.66 2.01 26.06
CA GLY A 103 -9.40 1.13 26.97
C GLY A 103 -10.53 0.40 26.22
N GLU A 104 -11.78 0.71 26.56
CA GLU A 104 -12.97 0.11 25.95
C GLU A 104 -13.55 0.93 24.78
N THR A 105 -13.00 2.11 24.52
CA THR A 105 -13.53 3.06 23.53
C THR A 105 -12.71 3.01 22.26
N VAL A 106 -13.39 2.95 21.11
CA VAL A 106 -12.75 3.14 19.81
C VAL A 106 -12.55 4.64 19.60
N THR A 107 -11.30 5.05 19.38
CA THR A 107 -10.93 6.43 19.07
C THR A 107 -10.35 6.50 17.67
N ASP A 108 -10.65 7.56 16.93
CA ASP A 108 -9.96 7.90 15.71
C ASP A 108 -8.88 8.93 16.03
N ARG A 109 -7.66 8.61 15.63
CA ARG A 109 -6.57 9.57 15.62
C ARG A 109 -6.35 9.95 14.19
N ASN A 110 -6.49 11.24 13.91
CA ASN A 110 -5.88 11.81 12.73
C ASN A 110 -4.37 11.80 12.97
N ARG A 111 -3.74 10.64 12.75
CA ARG A 111 -2.31 10.58 12.49
C ARG A 111 -2.14 11.20 11.12
N ALA A 112 -2.18 12.53 11.07
CA ALA A 112 -1.65 13.30 9.97
C ALA A 112 -0.14 13.03 9.96
N ARG A 113 0.27 11.84 9.51
CA ARG A 113 1.59 11.70 8.91
C ARG A 113 1.60 12.75 7.82
N SER A 114 2.64 13.58 7.86
CA SER A 114 2.90 14.54 6.79
C SER A 114 2.67 13.77 5.48
N PRO A 115 1.84 14.30 4.55
CA PRO A 115 1.50 13.58 3.33
C PRO A 115 2.81 13.04 2.75
N LEU A 116 2.89 11.71 2.63
CA LEU A 116 4.13 11.02 2.27
C LEU A 116 4.71 11.75 1.06
N ARG A 117 5.95 12.22 1.16
CA ARG A 117 6.53 13.05 0.11
C ARG A 117 6.90 12.15 -1.05
N LYS A 118 5.96 11.98 -1.97
CA LYS A 118 6.14 11.18 -3.17
C LYS A 118 6.86 11.99 -4.24
N HIS A 119 7.87 11.36 -4.81
CA HIS A 119 8.47 11.78 -6.08
C HIS A 119 8.13 10.72 -7.12
N LEU A 120 7.88 11.18 -8.34
CA LEU A 120 7.43 10.34 -9.44
C LEU A 120 8.38 10.54 -10.62
N ILE A 121 8.84 9.46 -11.23
CA ILE A 121 9.42 9.49 -12.58
C ILE A 121 8.27 9.28 -13.55
N THR A 122 8.00 10.29 -14.38
CA THR A 122 6.87 10.30 -15.32
C THR A 122 7.26 11.00 -16.62
N ARG A 123 6.61 10.65 -17.73
CA ARG A 123 6.69 11.46 -18.97
C ARG A 123 5.66 12.58 -19.01
N GLY A 124 4.75 12.64 -18.03
CA GLY A 124 3.68 13.62 -17.95
C GLY A 124 2.56 13.39 -18.97
N ASP A 125 1.50 14.19 -18.85
CA ASP A 125 0.28 14.03 -19.62
C ASP A 125 0.50 14.10 -21.14
N GLY A 126 -0.14 13.19 -21.87
CA GLY A 126 -0.12 13.14 -23.33
C GLY A 126 1.13 12.50 -23.95
N ASN A 127 2.12 12.11 -23.14
CA ASN A 127 3.25 11.30 -23.60
C ASN A 127 2.98 9.80 -23.37
N PRO A 128 3.64 8.90 -24.14
CA PRO A 128 3.57 7.46 -23.87
C PRO A 128 4.02 7.14 -22.45
N VAL A 129 3.24 6.31 -21.76
CA VAL A 129 3.52 5.79 -20.41
C VAL A 129 4.85 5.01 -20.36
N ILE A 130 5.47 4.94 -19.18
CA ILE A 130 6.71 4.19 -18.99
C ILE A 130 6.34 2.73 -18.77
N ARG A 131 6.57 1.90 -19.78
CA ARG A 131 6.12 0.50 -19.74
C ARG A 131 6.95 -0.34 -18.76
N ALA A 132 6.32 -1.36 -18.18
CA ALA A 132 6.98 -2.27 -17.25
C ALA A 132 8.20 -2.98 -17.88
N ASP A 133 8.14 -3.35 -19.16
CA ASP A 133 9.25 -3.96 -19.89
C ASP A 133 10.41 -2.98 -20.11
N GLU A 134 10.11 -1.71 -20.40
CA GLU A 134 11.10 -0.64 -20.49
C GLU A 134 11.81 -0.40 -19.15
N TRP A 135 11.04 -0.29 -18.06
CA TRP A 135 11.58 -0.13 -16.70
C TRP A 135 12.48 -1.31 -16.32
N ALA A 136 12.01 -2.54 -16.54
CA ALA A 136 12.78 -3.76 -16.24
C ALA A 136 14.10 -3.82 -17.02
N VAL A 137 14.11 -3.43 -18.30
CA VAL A 137 15.35 -3.36 -19.11
C VAL A 137 16.32 -2.32 -18.56
N LEU A 138 15.82 -1.15 -18.16
CA LEU A 138 16.66 -0.11 -17.56
C LEU A 138 17.30 -0.58 -16.25
N VAL A 139 16.50 -1.13 -15.33
CA VAL A 139 16.95 -1.63 -14.03
C VAL A 139 17.96 -2.74 -14.17
N ALA A 140 17.72 -3.72 -15.06
CA ALA A 140 18.65 -4.82 -15.31
C ALA A 140 20.02 -4.35 -15.81
N ALA A 141 20.10 -3.17 -16.42
CA ALA A 141 21.36 -2.56 -16.86
C ALA A 141 22.06 -1.74 -15.75
N GLN A 142 21.41 -1.51 -14.60
CA GLN A 142 22.00 -0.78 -13.47
C GLN A 142 22.68 -1.75 -12.49
N PRO A 143 24.01 -1.68 -12.30
CA PRO A 143 24.72 -2.57 -11.38
C PRO A 143 24.41 -2.30 -9.89
N ASP A 144 23.81 -1.16 -9.59
CA ASP A 144 23.43 -0.71 -8.24
C ASP A 144 21.94 -0.89 -7.95
N PHE A 145 21.25 -1.74 -8.71
CA PHE A 145 19.87 -2.14 -8.44
C PHE A 145 19.78 -3.63 -8.10
N THR A 146 18.79 -3.97 -7.29
CA THR A 146 18.43 -5.35 -7.00
C THR A 146 16.93 -5.46 -6.81
N THR A 147 16.31 -6.45 -7.44
CA THR A 147 14.91 -6.80 -7.19
C THR A 147 14.80 -7.56 -5.88
N ARG A 148 13.96 -7.07 -4.96
CA ARG A 148 13.67 -7.69 -3.66
C ARG A 148 12.21 -8.13 -3.59
N SER A 149 11.92 -9.16 -2.80
CA SER A 149 10.55 -9.60 -2.47
C SER A 149 10.21 -9.35 -1.00
N THR A 150 10.91 -8.40 -0.39
CA THR A 150 10.74 -7.96 1.00
C THR A 150 10.96 -6.46 1.07
N ILE A 151 10.17 -5.78 1.89
CA ILE A 151 10.29 -4.35 2.12
C ILE A 151 10.27 -4.03 3.62
N GLU A 152 11.06 -3.04 4.02
CA GLU A 152 11.00 -2.50 5.37
C GLU A 152 9.70 -1.70 5.53
N ALA A 153 8.85 -2.11 6.45
CA ALA A 153 7.56 -1.48 6.73
C ALA A 153 7.51 -1.00 8.19
N GLU A 154 6.77 0.08 8.41
CA GLU A 154 6.45 0.55 9.75
C GLU A 154 5.07 0.04 10.16
N LEU A 155 5.08 -0.81 11.18
CA LEU A 155 3.91 -1.54 11.66
C LEU A 155 3.57 -1.11 13.09
N PRO A 156 2.38 -1.48 13.61
CA PRO A 156 2.03 -1.21 15.00
C PRO A 156 3.06 -1.70 16.01
N SER A 157 3.66 -2.88 15.77
CA SER A 157 4.70 -3.44 16.64
C SER A 157 6.11 -2.84 16.45
N GLY A 158 6.32 -2.00 15.43
CA GLY A 158 7.60 -1.39 15.08
C GLY A 158 8.00 -1.62 13.62
N THR A 159 9.25 -1.26 13.29
CA THR A 159 9.79 -1.40 11.94
C THR A 159 10.35 -2.81 11.72
N ARG A 160 9.96 -3.46 10.61
CA ARG A 160 10.51 -4.77 10.19
C ARG A 160 10.38 -5.00 8.69
N ASP A 161 11.20 -5.91 8.17
CA ASP A 161 11.03 -6.43 6.81
C ASP A 161 9.79 -7.35 6.74
N ILE A 162 8.92 -7.10 5.76
CA ILE A 162 7.76 -7.94 5.42
C ILE A 162 7.85 -8.44 3.99
N PRO A 163 7.27 -9.60 3.64
CA PRO A 163 7.13 -10.03 2.26
C PRO A 163 6.28 -9.03 1.44
N CYS A 164 6.67 -8.79 0.20
CA CYS A 164 5.94 -7.95 -0.74
C CYS A 164 6.10 -8.48 -2.18
N PRO A 165 5.30 -8.00 -3.14
CA PRO A 165 5.59 -8.24 -4.56
C PRO A 165 7.02 -7.79 -4.92
N PRO A 166 7.60 -8.36 -5.99
CA PRO A 166 8.93 -7.94 -6.46
C PRO A 166 9.00 -6.43 -6.65
N ILE A 167 10.03 -5.82 -6.07
CA ILE A 167 10.29 -4.40 -6.15
C ILE A 167 11.76 -4.14 -6.45
N ASP A 168 12.02 -3.22 -7.36
CA ASP A 168 13.37 -2.80 -7.69
C ASP A 168 13.87 -1.82 -6.63
N CYS A 169 14.99 -2.15 -6.01
CA CYS A 169 15.61 -1.32 -4.99
C CYS A 169 16.96 -0.79 -5.46
N TRP A 170 17.16 0.52 -5.34
CA TRP A 170 18.48 1.11 -5.50
C TRP A 170 19.34 0.81 -4.26
N THR A 171 20.45 0.10 -4.45
CA THR A 171 21.36 -0.32 -3.37
C THR A 171 22.59 0.60 -3.23
N GLY A 172 22.74 1.59 -4.10
CA GLY A 172 23.87 2.55 -4.09
C GLY A 172 23.69 3.76 -3.19
N HIS A 173 22.62 3.83 -2.39
CA HIS A 173 22.32 5.00 -1.57
C HIS A 173 23.38 5.23 -0.46
N PRO A 174 23.82 6.48 -0.20
CA PRO A 174 24.87 6.78 0.80
C PRO A 174 24.57 6.32 2.24
N SER A 175 23.30 6.15 2.60
CA SER A 175 22.88 5.61 3.90
C SER A 175 23.11 4.10 4.05
N GLY A 176 23.43 3.40 2.97
CA GLY A 176 23.50 1.93 2.92
C GLY A 176 22.14 1.23 2.94
N ARG A 177 21.04 1.96 3.09
CA ARG A 177 19.68 1.41 3.03
C ARG A 177 19.20 1.32 1.58
N PRO A 178 18.68 0.17 1.13
CA PRO A 178 18.06 0.07 -0.19
C PRO A 178 16.85 0.99 -0.30
N ILE A 179 16.73 1.72 -1.42
CA ILE A 179 15.61 2.63 -1.68
C ILE A 179 14.64 1.97 -2.66
N PRO A 180 13.37 1.71 -2.26
CA PRO A 180 12.39 1.08 -3.13
C PRO A 180 11.87 2.03 -4.22
N PHE A 181 11.85 1.56 -5.47
CA PHE A 181 11.23 2.20 -6.62
C PHE A 181 9.97 1.41 -6.97
N PHE A 182 8.80 1.94 -6.62
CA PHE A 182 7.52 1.28 -6.88
C PHE A 182 7.07 1.59 -8.30
N PHE A 183 7.00 0.55 -9.14
CA PHE A 183 6.36 0.65 -10.45
C PHE A 183 4.85 0.53 -10.27
N ASN A 184 4.10 1.57 -10.62
CA ASN A 184 2.65 1.57 -10.52
C ASN A 184 2.04 1.14 -11.86
N ASP A 185 1.56 -0.10 -11.91
CA ASP A 185 0.87 -0.68 -13.09
C ASP A 185 -0.66 -0.64 -12.95
N ASP A 186 -1.17 0.37 -12.23
CA ASP A 186 -2.60 0.42 -11.89
C ASP A 186 -3.42 0.94 -13.08
N GLU A 187 -3.83 0.01 -13.95
CA GLU A 187 -4.74 0.26 -15.06
C GLU A 187 -6.09 0.85 -14.59
N VAL A 188 -6.51 0.61 -13.34
CA VAL A 188 -7.86 0.93 -12.85
C VAL A 188 -8.05 2.42 -12.64
N PHE A 189 -7.04 3.12 -12.12
CA PHE A 189 -7.15 4.55 -11.84
C PHE A 189 -6.66 5.44 -12.98
N ASN A 190 -6.26 4.86 -14.11
CA ASN A 190 -5.65 5.59 -15.22
C ASN A 190 -4.46 6.45 -14.73
N HIS A 191 -3.84 6.02 -13.63
CA HIS A 191 -2.58 6.58 -13.18
C HIS A 191 -1.57 6.11 -14.20
N ASN A 192 -0.87 7.07 -14.80
CA ASN A 192 0.16 6.79 -15.78
C ASN A 192 1.15 5.80 -15.15
N GLU A 193 1.64 4.84 -15.92
CA GLU A 193 2.69 3.91 -15.48
C GLU A 193 3.91 4.73 -15.04
N GLU A 194 4.01 4.93 -13.73
CA GLU A 194 4.92 5.86 -13.06
C GLU A 194 5.77 5.11 -12.05
N ILE A 195 7.00 5.58 -11.87
CA ILE A 195 7.90 5.04 -10.85
C ILE A 195 7.90 5.97 -9.64
N GLU A 196 7.35 5.50 -8.53
CA GLU A 196 7.25 6.25 -7.29
C GLU A 196 8.39 5.92 -6.33
N VAL A 197 8.95 6.97 -5.72
CA VAL A 197 9.82 6.85 -4.55
C VAL A 197 9.29 7.74 -3.42
N ARG A 198 9.22 7.20 -2.21
CA ARG A 198 8.74 7.92 -1.02
C ARG A 198 9.88 8.50 -0.22
N ASP A 199 9.62 9.69 0.32
CA ASP A 199 10.52 10.41 1.21
C ASP A 199 11.93 10.53 0.62
N ALA A 200 11.99 10.70 -0.71
CA ALA A 200 13.24 10.86 -1.45
C ALA A 200 14.01 12.07 -0.93
N ASP A 201 15.19 11.80 -0.41
CA ASP A 201 16.19 12.81 -0.05
C ASP A 201 16.97 13.27 -1.30
N GLU A 202 17.93 14.16 -1.11
CA GLU A 202 18.70 14.74 -2.21
C GLU A 202 19.46 13.69 -3.06
N PRO A 203 20.21 12.72 -2.46
CA PRO A 203 20.80 11.62 -3.22
C PRO A 203 19.77 10.80 -4.01
N THR A 204 18.61 10.52 -3.41
CA THR A 204 17.54 9.79 -4.07
C THR A 204 16.97 10.56 -5.25
N VAL A 205 16.67 11.85 -5.10
CA VAL A 205 16.16 12.69 -6.19
C VAL A 205 17.19 12.82 -7.32
N HIS A 206 18.48 12.91 -6.99
CA HIS A 206 19.55 12.89 -7.98
C HIS A 206 19.53 11.58 -8.80
N ARG A 207 19.48 10.43 -8.13
CA ARG A 207 19.40 9.13 -8.79
C ARG A 207 18.15 8.98 -9.66
N MET A 208 16.99 9.42 -9.15
CA MET A 208 15.75 9.45 -9.92
C MET A 208 15.89 10.29 -11.19
N THR A 209 16.62 11.41 -11.14
CA THR A 209 16.85 12.29 -12.28
C THR A 209 17.69 11.62 -13.37
N GLU A 210 18.73 10.85 -12.98
CA GLU A 210 19.53 10.06 -13.91
C GLU A 210 18.69 8.99 -14.62
N LEU A 211 17.89 8.24 -13.86
CA LEU A 211 16.98 7.23 -14.39
C LEU A 211 15.92 7.86 -15.31
N ALA A 212 15.34 8.99 -14.89
CA ALA A 212 14.38 9.73 -15.70
C ALA A 212 15.00 10.18 -17.04
N ALA A 213 16.24 10.67 -17.04
CA ALA A 213 16.92 11.05 -18.28
C ALA A 213 17.09 9.86 -19.24
N ALA A 214 17.41 8.66 -18.72
CA ALA A 214 17.50 7.44 -19.53
C ALA A 214 16.14 7.04 -20.15
N LEU A 215 15.03 7.28 -19.43
CA LEU A 215 13.66 7.00 -19.88
C LEU A 215 13.03 8.11 -20.74
N ARG A 216 13.77 9.22 -20.96
CA ARG A 216 13.22 10.47 -21.54
C ARG A 216 12.00 10.97 -20.77
N ALA A 217 12.07 10.84 -19.45
CA ALA A 217 11.09 11.23 -18.47
C ALA A 217 11.61 12.42 -17.64
N HIS A 218 10.88 12.81 -16.61
CA HIS A 218 11.28 13.82 -15.62
C HIS A 218 10.81 13.42 -14.23
N VAL A 219 11.42 14.02 -13.20
CA VAL A 219 11.03 13.81 -11.80
C VAL A 219 10.08 14.92 -11.36
N VAL A 220 8.90 14.57 -10.85
CA VAL A 220 7.93 15.51 -10.27
C VAL A 220 7.66 15.22 -8.81
N LYS A 221 7.20 16.23 -8.07
CA LYS A 221 6.68 16.07 -6.70
C LYS A 221 5.15 15.98 -6.76
N ASP A 222 4.58 14.97 -6.13
CA ASP A 222 3.15 14.62 -6.23
C ASP A 222 2.19 15.78 -5.91
N HIS A 223 2.53 16.62 -4.93
CA HIS A 223 1.72 17.80 -4.56
C HIS A 223 1.59 18.87 -5.65
N GLN A 224 2.28 18.75 -6.78
CA GLN A 224 2.15 19.67 -7.93
C GLN A 224 1.09 19.23 -8.95
N LEU A 225 0.54 18.01 -8.85
CA LEU A 225 -0.44 17.48 -9.80
C LEU A 225 -1.89 17.90 -9.45
N SER A 226 -2.16 18.31 -8.20
CA SER A 226 -3.53 18.45 -7.67
C SER A 226 -4.30 19.74 -8.03
N TRP A 227 -3.80 20.60 -8.91
CA TRP A 227 -4.45 21.92 -9.15
C TRP A 227 -4.67 22.33 -10.62
N LYS A 228 -4.45 21.44 -11.59
CA LYS A 228 -4.68 21.75 -13.02
C LYS A 228 -6.02 21.25 -13.59
N THR A 229 -7.02 20.96 -12.76
CA THR A 229 -8.40 20.86 -13.23
C THR A 229 -9.01 22.25 -13.41
N THR A 230 -8.83 22.78 -14.62
CA THR A 230 -9.85 23.50 -15.41
C THR A 230 -10.66 24.59 -14.69
N SER A 231 -10.14 25.82 -14.71
CA SER A 231 -10.98 27.00 -14.95
C SER A 231 -11.17 27.12 -16.47
N GLY A 232 -12.26 26.55 -16.98
CA GLY A 232 -12.71 26.69 -18.37
C GLY A 232 -14.09 27.31 -18.41
#